data_AF-A0A836RB01-F1
#
_entry.id   AF-A0A836RB01-F1
#
_cell.length_a   1.000
_cell.length_b   1.000
_cell.length_c   1.000
_cell.angle_alpha   90.00
_cell.angle_beta   90.00
_cell.angle_gamma   90.00
#
_symmetry.space_group_name_H-M   'P 1'
#
loop_
_entity.id
_entity.type
_entity.pdbx_description
1 polymer ?
#
loop_
_entity_poly.entity_id
_entity_poly.type
_entity_poly.pdbx_seq_one_letter_code
_entity_poly.pdbx_strand_id
1 'polypeptide(L)'
;MTGRIRLVLVIHNHQPIGNFEGVFEAAYQDSYAPFLDVLEEYPQIPISLHISGSLLEWLVESHPEYIDRVRLLVERGQIEIVGGAFFEPILAGIPRRGRIGQIRVYADYLEQLFGVRTRGM
;
A
#
# COMPACT_ATOMS: atom_id res chain seq x y z
N MET A 1 8.70 -24.32 28.43
CA MET A 1 8.36 -22.94 27.98
C MET A 1 8.27 -22.97 26.47
N THR A 2 7.09 -22.73 25.91
CA THR A 2 6.94 -22.49 24.46
C THR A 2 7.41 -21.06 24.18
N GLY A 3 8.42 -20.89 23.33
CA GLY A 3 8.93 -19.58 22.97
C GLY A 3 7.90 -18.80 22.15
N ARG A 4 7.72 -17.51 22.43
CA ARG A 4 6.96 -16.61 21.54
C ARG A 4 7.91 -16.03 20.51
N ILE A 5 7.53 -16.15 19.24
CA ILE A 5 8.16 -15.44 18.13
C ILE A 5 7.32 -14.23 17.74
N ARG A 6 7.95 -13.18 17.24
CA ARG A 6 7.25 -12.06 16.59
C ARG A 6 7.26 -12.29 15.10
N LEU A 7 6.09 -12.27 14.48
CA LEU A 7 5.93 -12.30 13.03
C LEU A 7 5.57 -10.89 12.55
N VAL A 8 6.23 -10.46 11.48
CA VAL A 8 5.85 -9.25 10.72
C VAL A 8 5.50 -9.71 9.31
N LEU A 9 4.26 -9.45 8.90
CA LEU A 9 3.78 -9.77 7.55
C LEU A 9 3.60 -8.48 6.78
N VAL A 10 4.32 -8.34 5.66
CA VAL A 10 4.25 -7.17 4.78
C VAL A 10 3.77 -7.62 3.40
N ILE A 11 2.76 -6.95 2.88
CA ILE A 11 2.25 -7.15 1.53
C ILE A 11 2.67 -5.95 0.67
N HIS A 12 3.21 -6.23 -0.52
CA HIS A 12 3.66 -5.21 -1.47
C HIS A 12 2.89 -5.37 -2.77
N ASN A 13 2.01 -4.41 -3.05
CA ASN A 13 1.21 -4.35 -4.27
C ASN A 13 1.78 -3.29 -5.20
N HIS A 14 2.09 -3.69 -6.43
CA HIS A 14 2.63 -2.79 -7.44
C HIS A 14 2.05 -3.08 -8.82
N GLN A 15 1.74 -2.00 -9.54
CA GLN A 15 1.52 -2.03 -10.98
C GLN A 15 2.34 -0.92 -11.65
N PRO A 16 3.16 -1.24 -12.67
CA PRO A 16 4.04 -0.26 -13.28
C PRO A 16 3.26 0.73 -14.15
N ILE A 17 3.80 1.95 -14.27
CA ILE A 17 3.26 2.97 -15.18
C ILE A 17 3.24 2.41 -16.61
N GLY A 18 2.14 2.64 -17.31
CA GLY A 18 1.97 2.21 -18.70
C GLY A 18 1.53 0.76 -18.86
N ASN A 19 1.24 0.04 -17.77
CA ASN A 19 0.55 -1.24 -17.86
C ASN A 19 -0.91 -1.03 -18.31
N PHE A 20 -1.52 -2.08 -18.88
CA PHE A 20 -2.88 -1.99 -19.43
C PHE A 20 -3.93 -1.99 -18.31
N GLU A 21 -5.00 -1.20 -18.45
CA GLU A 21 -6.09 -1.12 -17.47
C GLU A 21 -6.67 -2.50 -17.11
N GLY A 22 -6.88 -3.38 -18.10
CA GLY A 22 -7.37 -4.73 -17.84
C GLY A 22 -6.43 -5.59 -16.96
N VAL A 23 -5.14 -5.27 -16.91
CA VAL A 23 -4.19 -5.93 -16.00
C VAL A 23 -4.32 -5.41 -14.57
N PHE A 24 -4.56 -4.10 -14.38
CA PHE A 24 -4.88 -3.55 -13.07
C PHE A 24 -6.18 -4.15 -12.54
N GLU A 25 -7.24 -4.16 -13.36
CA GLU A 25 -8.55 -4.72 -13.01
C GLU A 25 -8.45 -6.20 -12.64
N ALA A 26 -7.79 -7.01 -13.46
CA ALA A 26 -7.61 -8.43 -13.16
C ALA A 26 -6.88 -8.64 -11.83
N ALA A 27 -5.78 -7.91 -11.58
CA ALA A 27 -5.05 -8.02 -10.32
C ALA A 27 -5.89 -7.55 -9.11
N TYR A 28 -6.74 -6.55 -9.28
CA TYR A 28 -7.66 -6.11 -8.25
C TYR A 28 -8.67 -7.20 -7.88
N GLN A 29 -9.34 -7.77 -8.89
CA GLN A 29 -10.35 -8.80 -8.70
C GLN A 29 -9.76 -10.12 -8.18
N ASP A 30 -8.57 -10.50 -8.65
CA ASP A 30 -7.95 -11.78 -8.31
C ASP A 30 -7.15 -11.72 -7.00
N SER A 31 -6.71 -10.54 -6.56
CA SER A 31 -5.77 -10.42 -5.45
C SER A 31 -6.11 -9.32 -4.45
N TYR A 32 -6.20 -8.06 -4.87
CA TYR A 32 -6.24 -6.96 -3.91
C TYR A 32 -7.53 -6.95 -3.08
N ALA A 33 -8.69 -7.02 -3.74
CA ALA A 33 -9.98 -7.02 -3.05
C ALA A 33 -10.21 -8.32 -2.25
N PRO A 34 -10.02 -9.53 -2.80
CA PRO A 34 -10.20 -10.77 -2.04
C PRO A 34 -9.27 -10.86 -0.81
N PHE A 35 -8.06 -10.30 -0.90
CA PHE A 35 -7.17 -10.26 0.25
C PHE A 35 -7.75 -9.41 1.40
N LEU A 36 -8.34 -8.25 1.09
CA LEU A 36 -9.01 -7.45 2.12
C LEU A 36 -10.26 -8.13 2.66
N ASP A 37 -11.03 -8.82 1.81
CA ASP A 37 -12.22 -9.58 2.24
C ASP A 37 -11.84 -10.58 3.33
N VAL A 38 -10.78 -11.37 3.10
CA VAL A 38 -10.27 -12.32 4.09
C VAL A 38 -9.70 -11.60 5.30
N LEU A 39 -8.87 -10.57 5.11
CA LEU A 39 -8.23 -9.85 6.23
C LEU A 39 -9.27 -9.19 7.18
N GLU A 40 -10.41 -8.76 6.66
CA GLU A 40 -11.48 -8.17 7.45
C GLU A 40 -12.15 -9.18 8.41
N GLU A 41 -12.17 -10.47 8.05
CA GLU A 41 -12.70 -11.55 8.88
C GLU A 41 -11.79 -11.89 10.08
N TYR A 42 -10.52 -11.48 10.06
CA TYR A 42 -9.53 -11.78 11.11
C TYR A 42 -8.96 -10.51 11.78
N PRO A 43 -9.78 -9.73 12.53
CA PRO A 43 -9.44 -8.44 13.14
C PRO A 43 -8.17 -8.44 14.02
N GLN A 44 -7.75 -9.62 14.49
CA GLN A 44 -6.58 -9.84 15.35
C GLN A 44 -5.26 -9.99 14.60
N ILE A 45 -5.25 -10.03 13.27
CA ILE A 45 -4.04 -10.22 12.45
C ILE A 45 -3.58 -8.86 11.90
N PRO A 46 -2.60 -8.19 12.53
CA PRO A 46 -2.04 -6.98 11.98
C PRO A 46 -1.09 -7.30 10.82
N ILE A 47 -1.10 -6.46 9.79
CA ILE A 47 -0.16 -6.50 8.68
C ILE A 47 0.40 -5.11 8.39
N SER A 48 1.45 -5.06 7.58
CA SER A 48 1.86 -3.84 6.90
C SER A 48 1.56 -3.95 5.41
N LEU A 49 1.12 -2.84 4.80
CA LEU A 49 0.70 -2.80 3.40
C LEU A 49 1.42 -1.67 2.67
N HIS A 50 2.11 -2.01 1.59
CA HIS A 50 2.64 -1.06 0.61
C HIS A 50 1.81 -1.15 -0.68
N ILE A 51 1.43 -0.01 -1.25
CA ILE A 51 0.74 0.07 -2.55
C ILE A 51 1.41 1.14 -3.40
N SER A 52 2.11 0.77 -4.47
CA SER A 52 2.82 1.75 -5.32
C SER A 52 1.93 2.92 -5.74
N GLY A 53 2.48 4.12 -5.88
CA GLY A 53 1.71 5.34 -6.20
C GLY A 53 0.90 5.23 -7.49
N SER A 54 1.46 4.64 -8.55
CA SER A 54 0.74 4.38 -9.81
C SER A 54 -0.49 3.48 -9.64
N LEU A 55 -0.41 2.49 -8.75
CA LEU A 55 -1.56 1.63 -8.42
C LEU A 55 -2.58 2.39 -7.56
N LEU A 56 -2.14 3.23 -6.62
CA LEU A 56 -3.05 4.05 -5.83
C LEU A 56 -3.81 5.06 -6.68
N GLU A 57 -3.17 5.71 -7.66
CA GLU A 57 -3.84 6.62 -8.58
C GLU A 57 -5.00 5.91 -9.29
N TRP A 58 -4.76 4.71 -9.82
CA TRP A 58 -5.80 3.91 -10.45
C TRP A 58 -6.89 3.45 -9.45
N LEU A 59 -6.51 2.99 -8.25
CA LEU A 59 -7.48 2.57 -7.23
C LEU A 59 -8.38 3.73 -6.77
N VAL A 60 -7.84 4.93 -6.61
CA VAL A 60 -8.63 6.11 -6.20
C VAL A 60 -9.68 6.45 -7.26
N GLU A 61 -9.35 6.30 -8.54
CA GLU A 61 -10.27 6.58 -9.65
C GLU A 61 -11.29 5.45 -9.87
N SER A 62 -10.83 4.20 -9.91
CA SER A 62 -11.64 3.05 -10.35
C SER A 62 -12.31 2.30 -9.21
N HIS A 63 -11.68 2.25 -8.02
CA HIS A 63 -12.14 1.52 -6.84
C HIS A 63 -12.01 2.31 -5.54
N PRO A 64 -12.65 3.50 -5.42
CA PRO A 64 -12.55 4.31 -4.22
C PRO A 64 -13.01 3.57 -2.94
N GLU A 65 -13.90 2.58 -3.07
CA GLU A 65 -14.31 1.71 -1.98
C GLU A 65 -13.15 0.92 -1.37
N TYR A 66 -12.15 0.55 -2.16
CA TYR A 66 -10.95 -0.12 -1.66
C TYR A 66 -10.15 0.80 -0.74
N ILE A 67 -10.01 2.07 -1.13
CA ILE A 67 -9.31 3.08 -0.33
C ILE A 67 -10.03 3.33 0.99
N ASP A 68 -11.36 3.41 0.96
CA ASP A 68 -12.18 3.56 2.16
C ASP A 68 -12.02 2.38 3.11
N ARG A 69 -12.02 1.15 2.58
CA ARG A 69 -11.76 -0.07 3.36
C ARG A 69 -10.38 -0.04 4.01
N VAL A 70 -9.33 0.26 3.24
CA VAL A 70 -7.96 0.37 3.78
C VAL A 70 -7.90 1.46 4.87
N ARG A 71 -8.56 2.61 4.70
CA ARG A 71 -8.61 3.66 5.73
C ARG A 71 -9.21 3.14 7.04
N LEU A 72 -10.34 2.44 7.00
CA LEU A 72 -10.97 1.85 8.19
C LEU A 72 -10.05 0.83 8.87
N LEU A 73 -9.32 0.04 8.07
CA LEU A 73 -8.35 -0.92 8.58
C LEU A 73 -7.12 -0.25 9.24
N VAL A 74 -6.69 0.90 8.73
CA VAL A 74 -5.65 1.75 9.34
C VAL A 74 -6.13 2.37 10.63
N GLU A 75 -7.34 2.96 10.65
CA GLU A 75 -7.93 3.61 11.83
C GLU A 75 -8.08 2.65 13.01
N ARG A 76 -8.44 1.39 12.74
CA ARG A 76 -8.53 0.35 13.78
C ARG A 76 -7.19 -0.33 14.11
N GLY A 77 -6.11 0.09 13.48
CA GLY A 77 -4.75 -0.41 13.74
C GLY A 77 -4.46 -1.82 13.19
N GLN A 78 -5.27 -2.31 12.25
CA GLN A 78 -5.02 -3.61 11.60
C GLN A 78 -4.01 -3.50 10.45
N ILE A 79 -3.99 -2.38 9.74
CA ILE A 79 -3.01 -2.12 8.68
C ILE A 79 -2.08 -0.98 9.10
N GLU A 80 -0.77 -1.23 9.01
CA GLU A 80 0.25 -0.18 8.96
C GLU A 80 0.60 0.12 7.49
N ILE A 81 0.46 1.37 7.05
CA ILE A 81 0.87 1.78 5.71
C ILE A 81 2.39 1.93 5.63
N VAL A 82 2.99 1.26 4.65
CA VAL A 82 4.42 1.36 4.33
C VAL A 82 4.60 2.31 3.16
N GLY A 83 5.48 3.31 3.35
CA GLY A 83 5.87 4.26 2.32
C GLY A 83 6.80 3.66 1.27
N GLY A 84 7.49 4.52 0.53
CA GLY A 84 8.33 4.12 -0.60
C GLY A 84 8.65 5.31 -1.48
N ALA A 85 8.99 5.05 -2.74
CA ALA A 85 9.03 6.08 -3.76
C ALA A 85 7.82 5.93 -4.68
N PHE A 86 7.15 7.05 -4.96
CA PHE A 86 5.85 7.08 -5.64
C PHE A 86 5.73 6.15 -6.86
N PHE A 87 6.75 6.12 -7.72
CA PHE A 87 6.74 5.39 -8.98
C PHE A 87 7.62 4.14 -8.98
N GLU A 88 7.96 3.59 -7.81
CA GLU A 88 8.78 2.37 -7.64
C GLU A 88 10.11 2.35 -8.42
N PRO A 89 10.91 3.45 -8.46
CA PRO A 89 12.24 3.39 -9.03
C PRO A 89 13.19 2.56 -8.15
N ILE A 90 14.20 1.95 -8.76
CA ILE A 90 15.38 1.50 -8.00
C ILE A 90 16.10 2.75 -7.50
N LEU A 91 15.96 3.05 -6.19
CA LEU A 91 16.46 4.30 -5.60
C LEU A 91 17.95 4.54 -5.84
N ALA A 92 18.76 3.48 -5.80
CA ALA A 92 20.20 3.55 -6.10
C ALA A 92 20.48 3.96 -7.55
N GLY A 93 19.54 3.73 -8.47
CA GLY A 93 19.64 4.04 -9.90
C GLY A 93 19.22 5.46 -10.28
N ILE A 94 18.76 6.29 -9.33
CA ILE A 94 18.30 7.66 -9.62
C ILE A 94 19.02 8.74 -8.79
N PRO A 95 19.12 9.99 -9.30
CA PRO A 95 19.73 11.09 -8.56
C PRO A 95 19.11 11.31 -7.18
N ARG A 96 19.91 11.75 -6.21
CA ARG A 96 19.46 11.99 -4.82
C ARG A 96 18.23 12.90 -4.74
N ARG A 97 18.16 13.93 -5.60
CA ARG A 97 17.00 14.83 -5.69
C ARG A 97 15.72 14.07 -6.06
N GLY A 98 15.80 13.13 -7.02
CA GLY A 98 14.69 12.29 -7.45
C GLY A 98 14.21 11.38 -6.33
N ARG A 99 15.13 10.72 -5.60
CA ARG A 99 14.79 9.89 -4.43
C ARG A 99 13.97 10.65 -3.40
N ILE A 100 14.50 11.79 -2.95
CA ILE A 100 13.86 12.62 -1.91
C ILE A 100 12.51 13.14 -2.39
N GLY A 101 12.41 13.58 -3.65
CA GLY A 101 11.17 14.08 -4.23
C GLY A 101 10.08 13.01 -4.23
N GLN A 102 10.39 11.82 -4.75
CA GLN A 102 9.42 10.73 -4.81
C GLN A 102 8.97 10.25 -3.43
N ILE A 103 9.88 10.14 -2.46
CA ILE A 103 9.54 9.72 -1.10
C ILE A 103 8.62 10.74 -0.41
N ARG A 104 8.91 12.04 -0.56
CA ARG A 104 8.11 13.10 0.07
C ARG A 104 6.71 13.20 -0.53
N VAL A 105 6.63 13.27 -1.86
CA VAL A 105 5.33 13.32 -2.56
C VAL A 105 4.47 12.13 -2.18
N TYR A 106 5.07 10.94 -2.11
CA TYR A 106 4.34 9.75 -1.75
C TYR A 106 3.90 9.72 -0.28
N ALA A 107 4.78 10.12 0.65
CA ALA A 107 4.40 10.25 2.06
C ALA A 107 3.23 11.22 2.26
N ASP A 108 3.26 12.37 1.58
CA ASP A 108 2.19 13.37 1.69
C ASP A 108 0.89 12.86 1.04
N TYR A 109 0.96 12.13 -0.08
CA TYR A 109 -0.21 11.52 -0.72
C TYR A 109 -0.85 10.42 0.15
N LEU A 110 -0.05 9.56 0.78
CA LEU A 110 -0.54 8.55 1.72
C LEU A 110 -1.18 9.18 2.96
N GLU A 111 -0.59 10.25 3.50
CA GLU A 111 -1.16 10.99 4.63
C GLU A 111 -2.51 11.63 4.27
N GLN A 112 -2.66 12.14 3.05
CA GLN A 112 -3.93 12.66 2.55
C GLN A 112 -5.00 11.56 2.43
N LEU A 113 -4.64 10.38 1.92
CA LEU A 113 -5.59 9.29 1.71
C LEU A 113 -6.00 8.60 3.02
N PHE A 114 -5.06 8.35 3.93
CA PHE A 114 -5.24 7.48 5.08
C PHE A 114 -5.16 8.21 6.43
N GLY A 115 -4.90 9.51 6.45
CA GLY A 115 -4.85 10.33 7.67
C GLY A 115 -3.66 10.04 8.59
N VAL A 116 -2.70 9.21 8.15
CA VAL A 116 -1.52 8.83 8.93
C VAL A 116 -0.26 9.01 8.10
N ARG A 117 0.70 9.75 8.66
CA ARG A 117 2.03 9.90 8.05
C ARG A 117 2.82 8.61 8.19
N THR A 118 3.33 8.08 7.08
CA THR A 118 4.16 6.87 7.06
C THR A 118 5.45 7.05 7.85
N ARG A 119 5.89 5.98 8.49
CA ARG A 119 7.09 5.96 9.36
C ARG A 119 8.22 5.09 8.80
N GLY A 120 7.91 4.21 7.86
CA GLY A 120 8.86 3.31 7.22
C GLY A 120 8.66 3.26 5.70
N MET A 121 9.70 2.82 5.02
CA MET A 121 9.76 2.46 3.60
C MET A 121 10.73 1.30 3.41
#